data_AF-A0A6J1MZ32-F1
#
_entry.id   AF-A0A6J1MZ32-F1
#
_cell.length_a   1.000
_cell.length_b   1.000
_cell.length_c   1.000
_cell.angle_alpha   90.00
_cell.angle_beta   90.00
_cell.angle_gamma   90.00
#
_symmetry.space_group_name_H-M   'P 1'
#
loop_
_entity.id
_entity.type
_entity.pdbx_description
1 polymer ?
#
loop_
_entity_poly.entity_id
_entity_poly.type
_entity_poly.pdbx_seq_one_letter_code
_entity_poly.pdbx_strand_id
1 'polypeptide(L)'
;MFFTFLVFHFVIVAARASVVFEDCGSAYDLQTVNIQGCGMRMPCFVTLGDRIPVNVRFHADFVSRQLDQDVIIQINFVHARTPVTPEPCETVMCPVRTDAETSFTSVMSVPTNMALNQRGYLQWRVYNEVGQRVLCYQVMVQTQNFVQKFLRHHLAVLDAKIEAIPFLRPSFKTNFFNSTLLLSKLITKK
;
A
#
# COMPACT_ATOMS: atom_id res chain seq x y z
N MET A 1 -25.42 -49.93 -1.02
CA MET A 1 -24.95 -49.10 -2.15
C MET A 1 -25.42 -47.68 -1.92
N PHE A 2 -24.63 -46.67 -2.31
CA PHE A 2 -24.79 -45.21 -2.13
C PHE A 2 -23.92 -44.56 -1.05
N PHE A 3 -22.64 -44.47 -1.41
CA PHE A 3 -21.67 -43.50 -0.91
C PHE A 3 -22.10 -42.09 -1.39
N THR A 4 -22.47 -41.19 -0.48
CA THR A 4 -22.65 -39.76 -0.79
C THR A 4 -21.39 -39.01 -0.38
N PHE A 5 -20.55 -38.70 -1.38
CA PHE A 5 -19.38 -37.84 -1.24
C PHE A 5 -19.83 -36.37 -1.13
N LEU A 6 -19.71 -35.78 0.06
CA LEU A 6 -19.85 -34.34 0.28
C LEU A 6 -18.56 -33.65 -0.20
N VAL A 7 -18.60 -33.04 -1.37
CA VAL A 7 -17.50 -32.20 -1.90
C VAL A 7 -17.59 -30.82 -1.26
N PHE A 8 -16.79 -30.58 -0.21
CA PHE A 8 -16.55 -29.22 0.30
C PHE A 8 -15.66 -28.46 -0.68
N HIS A 9 -16.27 -27.67 -1.56
CA HIS A 9 -15.54 -26.62 -2.29
C HIS A 9 -15.21 -25.47 -1.31
N PHE A 10 -14.00 -25.48 -0.76
CA PHE A 10 -13.41 -24.29 -0.16
C PHE A 10 -13.14 -23.27 -1.26
N VAL A 11 -14.07 -22.33 -1.45
CA VAL A 11 -13.77 -21.09 -2.17
C VAL A 11 -12.78 -20.31 -1.29
N ILE A 12 -11.50 -20.38 -1.63
CA ILE A 12 -10.48 -19.54 -1.00
C ILE A 12 -10.75 -18.10 -1.47
N VAL A 13 -11.48 -17.34 -0.65
CA VAL A 13 -11.55 -15.89 -0.79
C VAL A 13 -10.16 -15.36 -0.45
N ALA A 14 -9.40 -14.95 -1.48
CA ALA A 14 -8.12 -14.28 -1.27
C ALA A 14 -8.39 -12.96 -0.54
N ALA A 15 -8.21 -12.98 0.79
CA ALA A 15 -8.30 -11.78 1.62
C ALA A 15 -7.26 -10.78 1.11
N ARG A 16 -7.73 -9.71 0.48
CA ARG A 16 -6.90 -8.58 0.09
C ARG A 16 -6.37 -7.93 1.36
N ALA A 17 -5.08 -8.07 1.64
CA ALA A 17 -4.46 -7.49 2.82
C ALA A 17 -4.54 -5.95 2.76
N SER A 18 -5.10 -5.31 3.78
CA SER A 18 -4.96 -3.86 3.95
C SER A 18 -3.50 -3.53 4.21
N VAL A 19 -3.02 -2.42 3.67
CA VAL A 19 -1.71 -1.88 4.07
C VAL A 19 -1.82 -1.29 5.48
N VAL A 20 -0.68 -1.15 6.15
CA VAL A 20 -0.60 -0.36 7.39
C VAL A 20 -0.65 1.13 7.00
N PHE A 21 -1.59 1.86 7.58
CA PHE A 21 -1.78 3.29 7.34
C PHE A 21 -2.01 4.04 8.65
N GLU A 22 -1.74 5.34 8.64
CA GLU A 22 -2.05 6.28 9.71
C GLU A 22 -3.12 7.25 9.22
N ASP A 23 -4.19 7.43 9.99
CA ASP A 23 -5.22 8.43 9.70
C ASP A 23 -4.70 9.83 10.07
N CYS A 24 -4.75 10.78 9.13
CA CYS A 24 -4.26 12.15 9.32
C CYS A 24 -5.37 13.19 9.52
N GLY A 25 -6.55 12.74 9.96
CA GLY A 25 -7.74 13.53 10.28
C GLY A 25 -8.82 13.44 9.21
N SER A 26 -9.30 12.23 8.96
CA SER A 26 -10.55 11.94 8.22
C SER A 26 -11.77 12.39 9.01
N ALA A 27 -12.81 12.84 8.31
CA ALA A 27 -14.13 13.06 8.90
C ALA A 27 -15.05 11.83 8.75
N TYR A 28 -14.75 10.95 7.80
CA TYR A 28 -15.36 9.63 7.65
C TYR A 28 -14.52 8.57 8.37
N ASP A 29 -15.14 7.45 8.71
CA ASP A 29 -14.44 6.33 9.34
C ASP A 29 -13.75 5.44 8.28
N LEU A 30 -12.43 5.53 8.21
CA LEU A 30 -11.60 4.82 7.24
C LEU A 30 -11.33 3.38 7.70
N GLN A 31 -11.89 2.39 6.99
CA GLN A 31 -11.80 0.98 7.36
C GLN A 31 -10.56 0.29 6.80
N THR A 32 -10.35 0.38 5.49
CA THR A 32 -9.24 -0.33 4.83
C THR A 32 -8.66 0.46 3.67
N VAL A 33 -7.35 0.32 3.47
CA VAL A 33 -6.62 0.83 2.31
C VAL A 33 -5.89 -0.33 1.66
N ASN A 34 -6.20 -0.64 0.41
CA ASN A 34 -5.53 -1.67 -0.36
C ASN A 34 -4.78 -1.03 -1.53
N ILE A 35 -3.46 -1.20 -1.55
CA ILE A 35 -2.59 -0.72 -2.63
C ILE A 35 -2.06 -1.94 -3.38
N GLN A 36 -2.28 -2.00 -4.69
CA GLN A 36 -1.83 -3.15 -5.49
C GLN A 36 -0.31 -3.34 -5.38
N GLY A 37 0.11 -4.56 -5.06
CA GLY A 37 1.52 -4.92 -4.88
C GLY A 37 2.06 -4.67 -3.47
N CYS A 38 1.23 -4.15 -2.55
CA CYS A 38 1.56 -4.00 -1.15
C CYS A 38 0.70 -4.92 -0.28
N GLY A 39 1.23 -5.29 0.88
CA GLY A 39 0.53 -6.06 1.90
C GLY A 39 0.82 -5.49 3.28
N MET A 40 0.67 -6.31 4.33
CA MET A 40 0.90 -5.85 5.71
C MET A 40 2.38 -5.58 6.05
N ARG A 41 3.33 -6.05 5.22
CA ARG A 41 4.76 -5.83 5.44
C ARG A 41 5.16 -4.44 4.96
N MET A 42 5.70 -3.64 5.88
CA MET A 42 6.26 -2.33 5.57
C MET A 42 7.74 -2.42 5.13
N PRO A 43 8.21 -1.50 4.27
CA PRO A 43 7.46 -0.44 3.59
C PRO A 43 6.72 -0.94 2.35
N CYS A 44 5.71 -0.20 1.91
CA CYS A 44 5.03 -0.45 0.63
C CYS A 44 5.92 0.04 -0.53
N PHE A 45 6.29 -0.86 -1.44
CA PHE A 45 7.21 -0.51 -2.51
C PHE A 45 6.49 0.06 -3.73
N VAL A 46 6.79 1.31 -4.08
CA VAL A 46 6.19 2.01 -5.22
C VAL A 46 7.21 2.15 -6.34
N THR A 47 6.87 1.68 -7.53
CA THR A 47 7.78 1.77 -8.69
C THR A 47 7.57 3.10 -9.40
N LEU A 48 8.65 3.79 -9.70
CA LEU A 48 8.57 5.03 -10.47
C LEU A 48 7.95 4.77 -11.85
N GLY A 49 6.99 5.61 -12.26
CA GLY A 49 6.27 5.47 -13.53
C GLY A 49 5.15 4.42 -13.55
N ASP A 50 5.00 3.59 -12.50
CA ASP A 50 3.88 2.64 -12.44
C ASP A 50 2.54 3.37 -12.27
N ARG A 51 1.48 2.74 -12.81
CA ARG A 51 0.09 3.07 -12.50
C ARG A 51 -0.43 2.04 -11.49
N ILE A 52 -0.75 2.49 -10.28
CA ILE A 52 -1.06 1.63 -9.14
C ILE A 52 -2.52 1.83 -8.74
N PRO A 53 -3.38 0.82 -8.90
CA PRO A 53 -4.71 0.79 -8.33
C PRO A 53 -4.67 0.79 -6.79
N VAL A 54 -5.51 1.64 -6.21
CA VAL A 54 -5.72 1.81 -4.77
C VAL A 54 -7.21 1.73 -4.50
N ASN A 55 -7.61 0.75 -3.69
CA ASN A 55 -8.98 0.61 -3.22
C ASN A 55 -9.08 1.06 -1.77
N VAL A 56 -10.07 1.90 -1.48
CA VAL A 56 -10.33 2.42 -0.14
C VAL A 56 -11.74 2.07 0.26
N ARG A 57 -11.93 1.69 1.53
CA ARG A 57 -13.22 1.35 2.12
C ARG A 57 -13.42 2.20 3.37
N PHE A 58 -14.59 2.80 3.51
CA PHE A 58 -14.90 3.73 4.58
C PHE A 58 -16.40 3.75 4.87
N HIS A 59 -16.75 4.31 6.02
CA HIS A 59 -18.12 4.60 6.41
C HIS A 59 -18.34 6.11 6.40
N ALA A 60 -19.40 6.57 5.74
CA ALA A 60 -19.71 8.00 5.65
C ALA A 60 -20.74 8.39 6.71
N ASP A 61 -20.39 9.37 7.54
CA ASP A 61 -21.27 9.89 8.59
C ASP A 61 -22.23 10.97 8.07
N PHE A 62 -21.94 11.52 6.89
CA PHE A 62 -22.76 12.54 6.23
C PHE A 62 -22.67 12.42 4.72
N VAL A 63 -23.61 13.05 4.03
CA VAL A 63 -23.71 13.02 2.57
C VAL A 63 -22.64 13.92 1.95
N SER A 64 -21.96 13.41 0.92
CA SER A 64 -21.12 14.22 0.01
C SER A 64 -21.49 13.94 -1.44
N ARG A 65 -21.58 15.00 -2.24
CA ARG A 65 -21.92 14.95 -3.68
C ARG A 65 -20.69 14.87 -4.57
N GLN A 66 -19.55 15.33 -4.06
CA GLN A 66 -18.26 15.30 -4.75
C GLN A 66 -17.21 14.70 -3.83
N LEU A 67 -16.14 14.15 -4.43
CA LEU A 67 -15.03 13.52 -3.73
C LEU A 67 -13.72 13.83 -4.48
N ASP A 68 -13.10 14.96 -4.19
CA ASP A 68 -11.92 15.44 -4.90
C ASP A 68 -10.65 14.89 -4.26
N GLN A 69 -9.82 14.23 -5.07
CA GLN A 69 -8.62 13.54 -4.59
C GLN A 69 -7.39 14.43 -4.70
N ASP A 70 -6.64 14.54 -3.60
CA ASP A 70 -5.34 15.19 -3.54
C ASP A 70 -4.29 14.25 -2.95
N VAL A 71 -3.42 13.76 -3.82
CA VAL A 71 -2.45 12.70 -3.49
C VAL A 71 -1.04 13.23 -3.69
N ILE A 72 -0.23 13.05 -2.65
CA ILE A 72 1.15 13.55 -2.59
C ILE A 72 2.05 12.42 -2.10
N ILE A 73 3.16 12.20 -2.80
CA ILE A 73 4.26 11.40 -2.30
C ILE A 73 5.32 12.36 -1.74
N GLN A 74 5.66 12.17 -0.47
CA GLN A 74 6.63 12.96 0.27
C GLN A 74 7.85 12.10 0.54
N ILE A 75 8.98 12.44 -0.10
CA ILE A 75 10.24 11.71 0.06
C ILE A 75 11.33 12.74 0.31
N ASN A 76 12.00 12.64 1.47
CA ASN A 76 12.94 13.64 1.96
C ASN A 76 12.28 15.04 1.96
N PHE A 77 12.83 16.00 1.21
CA PHE A 77 12.30 17.36 1.09
C PHE A 77 11.48 17.59 -0.20
N VAL A 78 11.14 16.52 -0.93
CA VAL A 78 10.39 16.59 -2.19
C VAL A 78 8.94 16.18 -1.94
N HIS A 79 8.02 17.09 -2.24
CA HIS A 79 6.58 16.86 -2.26
C HIS A 79 6.11 16.79 -3.72
N ALA A 80 5.84 15.59 -4.21
CA ALA A 80 5.37 15.41 -5.58
C ALA A 80 3.90 15.02 -5.59
N ARG A 81 3.08 15.84 -6.26
CA ARG A 81 1.68 15.53 -6.50
C ARG A 81 1.58 14.39 -7.51
N THR A 82 0.72 13.41 -7.25
CA THR A 82 0.53 12.26 -8.13
C THR A 82 -0.83 12.36 -8.83
N PRO A 83 -0.88 12.25 -10.17
CA PRO A 83 -2.15 12.20 -10.87
C PRO A 83 -2.93 10.93 -10.49
N VAL A 84 -4.23 11.10 -10.24
CA VAL A 84 -5.13 10.01 -9.86
C VAL A 84 -6.37 10.03 -10.73
N THR A 85 -6.75 8.86 -11.25
CA THR A 85 -7.93 8.68 -12.11
C THR A 85 -8.57 7.32 -11.84
N PRO A 86 -9.88 7.14 -11.94
CA PRO A 86 -10.90 8.17 -12.16
C PRO A 86 -11.14 9.02 -10.91
N GLU A 87 -11.97 10.06 -11.04
CA GLU A 87 -12.54 10.70 -9.86
C GLU A 87 -13.50 9.70 -9.17
N PRO A 88 -13.58 9.66 -7.82
CA PRO A 88 -14.34 8.65 -7.10
C PRO A 88 -15.82 8.64 -7.49
N CYS A 89 -16.45 9.81 -7.69
CA CYS A 89 -17.84 9.93 -8.10
C CYS A 89 -18.11 9.51 -9.56
N GLU A 90 -17.08 9.22 -10.37
CA GLU A 90 -17.26 8.57 -11.67
C GLU A 90 -17.41 7.04 -11.51
N THR A 91 -16.95 6.46 -10.39
CA THR A 91 -16.99 5.02 -10.13
C THR A 91 -17.96 4.60 -9.03
N VAL A 92 -18.27 5.51 -8.11
CA VAL A 92 -19.23 5.32 -7.03
C VAL A 92 -20.45 6.18 -7.30
N MET A 93 -21.63 5.67 -6.93
CA MET A 93 -22.85 6.47 -7.00
C MET A 93 -22.78 7.59 -5.96
N CYS A 94 -22.46 8.80 -6.41
CA CYS A 94 -22.64 10.01 -5.64
C CYS A 94 -24.11 10.49 -5.79
N PRO A 95 -24.75 11.01 -4.72
CA PRO A 95 -24.18 11.29 -3.40
C PRO A 95 -23.85 10.03 -2.59
N VAL A 96 -22.73 10.09 -1.86
CA VAL A 96 -22.33 9.04 -0.91
C VAL A 96 -23.42 8.89 0.14
N ARG A 97 -23.90 7.67 0.35
CA ARG A 97 -24.94 7.37 1.33
C ARG A 97 -24.35 7.35 2.73
N THR A 98 -25.07 7.94 3.68
CA THR A 98 -24.75 7.77 5.10
C THR A 98 -25.03 6.34 5.54
N ASP A 99 -24.33 5.88 6.56
CA ASP A 99 -24.64 4.62 7.26
C ASP A 99 -24.39 3.34 6.45
N ALA A 100 -23.74 3.44 5.28
CA ALA A 100 -23.34 2.30 4.46
C ALA A 100 -21.83 2.28 4.25
N GLU A 101 -21.25 1.09 4.36
CA GLU A 101 -19.87 0.86 3.97
C GLU A 101 -19.73 1.11 2.46
N THR A 102 -18.91 2.10 2.11
CA THR A 102 -18.65 2.53 0.74
C THR A 102 -17.20 2.23 0.39
N SER A 103 -16.94 1.91 -0.88
CA SER A 103 -15.58 1.78 -1.38
C SER A 103 -15.46 2.32 -2.79
N PHE A 104 -14.29 2.89 -3.11
CA PHE A 104 -13.92 3.26 -4.47
C PHE A 104 -12.52 2.77 -4.80
N THR A 105 -12.22 2.68 -6.10
CA THR A 105 -10.89 2.33 -6.59
C THR A 105 -10.38 3.41 -7.52
N SER A 106 -9.19 3.92 -7.21
CA SER A 106 -8.52 4.94 -8.00
C SER A 106 -7.15 4.44 -8.45
N VAL A 107 -6.67 4.91 -9.60
CA VAL A 107 -5.35 4.56 -10.14
C VAL A 107 -4.42 5.75 -10.02
N MET A 108 -3.41 5.61 -9.18
CA MET A 108 -2.35 6.60 -8.97
C MET A 108 -1.21 6.40 -9.96
N SER A 109 -0.73 7.47 -10.58
CA SER A 109 0.47 7.46 -11.42
C SER A 109 1.69 7.92 -10.61
N VAL A 110 2.66 7.03 -10.39
CA VAL A 110 3.85 7.33 -9.59
C VAL A 110 4.81 8.22 -10.41
N PRO A 111 5.23 9.40 -9.90
CA PRO A 111 6.15 10.28 -10.61
C PRO A 111 7.48 9.60 -10.92
N THR A 112 8.08 9.94 -12.06
CA THR A 112 9.37 9.36 -12.50
C THR A 112 10.58 10.13 -11.97
N ASN A 113 10.38 11.38 -11.53
CA ASN A 113 11.40 12.30 -11.06
C ASN A 113 11.59 12.23 -9.53
N MET A 114 11.77 11.03 -9.00
CA MET A 114 12.04 10.80 -7.58
C MET A 114 13.32 10.01 -7.38
N ALA A 115 13.98 10.20 -6.24
CA ALA A 115 15.13 9.41 -5.85
C ALA A 115 14.71 7.95 -5.57
N LEU A 116 15.54 6.99 -6.00
CA LEU A 116 15.34 5.56 -5.79
C LEU A 116 15.76 5.11 -4.38
N ASN A 117 15.15 4.04 -3.89
CA ASN A 117 15.42 3.44 -2.57
C ASN A 117 15.26 4.41 -1.40
N GLN A 118 14.48 5.47 -1.57
CA GLN A 118 14.21 6.42 -0.50
C GLN A 118 12.88 6.06 0.16
N ARG A 119 12.84 6.18 1.49
CA ARG A 119 11.62 6.02 2.28
C ARG A 119 10.92 7.36 2.41
N GLY A 120 9.60 7.30 2.52
CA GLY A 120 8.76 8.48 2.69
C GLY A 120 7.32 8.08 2.94
N TYR A 121 6.42 9.03 2.70
CA TYR A 121 5.00 8.85 2.94
C TYR A 121 4.20 9.14 1.67
N LEU A 122 3.32 8.21 1.32
CA LEU A 122 2.21 8.46 0.42
C LEU A 122 1.07 9.02 1.26
N GLN A 123 0.70 10.28 1.03
CA GLN A 123 -0.42 10.93 1.67
C GLN A 123 -1.58 11.05 0.68
N TRP A 124 -2.74 10.57 1.09
CA TRP A 124 -3.97 10.65 0.32
C TRP A 124 -5.00 11.46 1.08
N ARG A 125 -5.55 12.48 0.42
CA ARG A 125 -6.61 13.32 0.97
C ARG A 125 -7.78 13.33 0.00
N VAL A 126 -9.00 13.26 0.54
CA VAL A 126 -10.23 13.40 -0.23
C VAL A 126 -11.05 14.52 0.38
N TYR A 127 -11.52 15.43 -0.44
CA TYR A 127 -12.35 16.56 -0.06
C TYR A 127 -13.75 16.43 -0.67
N ASN A 128 -14.77 16.94 0.00
CA ASN A 128 -16.10 17.04 -0.58
C ASN A 128 -16.36 18.41 -1.22
N GLU A 129 -17.58 18.63 -1.71
CA GLU A 129 -18.00 19.86 -2.40
C GLU A 129 -17.87 21.14 -1.56
N VAL A 130 -17.83 21.04 -0.23
CA VAL A 130 -17.64 22.19 0.68
C VAL A 130 -16.17 22.37 1.10
N GLY A 131 -15.26 21.58 0.52
CA GLY A 131 -13.83 21.61 0.85
C GLY A 131 -13.48 20.95 2.19
N GLN A 132 -14.41 20.21 2.80
CA GLN A 132 -14.14 19.45 4.01
C GLN A 132 -13.36 18.19 3.67
N ARG A 133 -12.28 17.92 4.42
CA ARG A 133 -11.49 16.71 4.28
C ARG A 133 -12.24 15.52 4.85
N VAL A 134 -12.80 14.70 3.98
CA VAL A 134 -13.60 13.53 4.36
C VAL A 134 -12.73 12.30 4.62
N LEU A 135 -11.63 12.12 3.88
CA LEU A 135 -10.65 11.05 4.11
C LEU A 135 -9.23 11.62 4.13
N CYS A 136 -8.40 11.10 5.04
CA CYS A 136 -6.98 11.44 5.15
C CYS A 136 -6.19 10.23 5.66
N TYR A 137 -5.27 9.71 4.85
CA TYR A 137 -4.35 8.68 5.34
C TYR A 137 -2.93 8.81 4.80
N GLN A 138 -1.98 8.27 5.55
CA GLN A 138 -0.57 8.19 5.21
C GLN A 138 -0.09 6.74 5.24
N VAL A 139 0.67 6.35 4.22
CA VAL A 139 1.28 5.01 4.11
C VAL A 139 2.78 5.17 3.93
N MET A 140 3.57 4.44 4.72
CA MET A 140 5.03 4.42 4.54
C MET A 140 5.38 3.69 3.25
N VAL A 141 6.02 4.41 2.33
CA VAL A 141 6.42 3.89 1.03
C VAL A 141 7.93 3.93 0.85
N GLN A 142 8.44 3.08 -0.05
CA GLN A 142 9.81 3.14 -0.51
C GLN A 142 9.85 3.03 -2.04
N THR A 143 10.56 3.97 -2.68
CA THR A 143 10.68 4.01 -4.14
C THR A 143 11.56 2.90 -4.67
N GLN A 144 11.20 2.40 -5.85
CA GLN A 144 11.99 1.43 -6.59
C GLN A 144 11.94 1.69 -8.09
N ASN A 145 12.88 1.09 -8.82
CA ASN A 145 12.77 0.95 -10.26
C ASN A 145 12.24 -0.44 -10.65
N PHE A 146 11.99 -0.63 -11.94
CA PHE A 146 11.49 -1.90 -12.48
C PHE A 146 12.43 -3.09 -12.19
N VAL A 147 13.75 -2.89 -12.29
CA VAL A 147 14.74 -3.94 -12.02
C VAL A 147 14.68 -4.40 -10.57
N GLN A 148 14.58 -3.46 -9.63
CA GLN A 148 14.43 -3.76 -8.20
C GLN A 148 13.11 -4.49 -7.91
N LYS A 149 12.02 -4.10 -8.58
CA LYS A 149 10.72 -4.80 -8.48
C LYS A 149 10.84 -6.25 -8.91
N PHE A 150 11.44 -6.47 -10.09
CA PHE A 150 11.67 -7.79 -10.64
C PHE A 150 12.52 -8.65 -9.71
N LEU A 151 13.68 -8.15 -9.27
CA LEU A 151 14.57 -8.87 -8.37
C LEU A 151 13.88 -9.25 -7.06
N ARG A 152 13.14 -8.32 -6.43
CA ARG A 152 12.41 -8.61 -5.20
C ARG A 152 11.31 -9.62 -5.37
N HIS A 153 10.58 -9.57 -6.47
CA HIS A 153 9.55 -10.57 -6.77
C HIS A 153 10.16 -11.97 -6.86
N HIS A 154 11.27 -12.12 -7.59
CA HIS A 154 11.97 -13.39 -7.69
C HIS A 154 12.55 -13.88 -6.36
N LEU A 155 13.17 -13.00 -5.57
CA LEU A 155 13.66 -13.34 -4.24
C LEU A 155 12.53 -13.81 -3.33
N ALA A 156 11.38 -13.12 -3.32
CA ALA A 156 10.23 -13.51 -2.52
C ALA A 156 9.64 -14.88 -2.92
N VAL A 157 9.63 -15.19 -4.22
CA VAL A 157 9.20 -16.51 -4.72
C VAL A 157 10.18 -17.61 -4.32
N LEU A 158 11.48 -17.34 -4.32
CA LEU A 158 12.51 -18.28 -3.86
C LEU A 158 12.39 -18.53 -2.35
N ASP A 159 12.21 -17.48 -1.55
CA ASP A 159 12.02 -17.59 -0.10
C ASP A 159 10.78 -18.44 0.23
N ALA A 160 9.65 -18.19 -0.44
CA ALA A 160 8.43 -18.97 -0.24
C ALA A 160 8.60 -20.46 -0.61
N LYS A 161 9.41 -20.78 -1.62
CA LYS A 161 9.74 -22.17 -1.97
C LYS A 161 10.63 -22.84 -0.94
N ILE A 162 11.58 -22.10 -0.36
CA ILE A 162 12.48 -22.62 0.69
C ILE A 162 11.69 -22.88 1.98
N GLU A 163 10.79 -21.97 2.38
CA GLU A 163 9.93 -22.14 3.55
C GLU A 163 8.99 -23.36 3.46
N ALA A 164 8.63 -23.79 2.25
CA ALA A 164 7.81 -24.97 2.00
C ALA A 164 8.56 -26.31 2.16
N ILE A 165 9.89 -26.30 2.34
CA ILE A 165 10.70 -27.51 2.51
C ILE A 165 10.92 -27.77 4.01
N PRO A 166 10.31 -28.81 4.62
CA PRO A 166 10.32 -29.02 6.07
C PRO A 166 11.71 -29.27 6.68
N PHE A 167 12.72 -29.59 5.85
CA PHE A 167 14.09 -29.88 6.28
C PHE A 167 15.06 -28.70 6.16
N LEU A 168 14.69 -27.64 5.43
CA LEU A 168 15.49 -26.43 5.27
C LEU A 168 14.81 -25.28 6.03
N ARG A 169 14.69 -25.41 7.36
CA ARG A 169 14.51 -24.23 8.23
C ARG A 169 15.90 -23.67 8.57
N PRO A 170 16.50 -22.77 7.78
CA PRO A 170 17.56 -21.95 8.33
C PRO A 170 16.92 -21.04 9.37
N SER A 171 17.42 -21.08 10.61
CA SER A 171 17.15 -20.07 11.63
C SER A 171 17.80 -18.75 11.19
N PHE A 172 17.24 -18.09 10.18
CA PHE A 172 17.63 -16.75 9.79
C PHE A 172 16.84 -15.75 10.65
N LYS A 173 17.19 -15.70 11.95
CA LYS A 173 16.94 -14.52 12.77
C LYS A 173 17.83 -13.40 12.23
N THR A 174 17.35 -12.65 11.26
CA THR A 174 17.97 -11.39 10.85
C THR A 174 17.78 -10.36 11.94
N ASN A 175 18.76 -10.29 12.84
CA ASN A 175 19.07 -9.04 13.54
C ASN A 175 19.57 -8.04 12.49
N PHE A 176 18.64 -7.36 11.82
CA PHE A 176 18.93 -6.18 11.01
C PHE A 176 18.91 -4.95 11.95
N PHE A 177 19.85 -4.93 12.90
CA PHE A 177 20.18 -3.75 13.68
C PHE A 177 21.71 -3.66 13.77
N ASN A 178 22.23 -2.46 13.52
CA ASN A 178 23.63 -2.04 13.52
C ASN A 178 24.45 -2.29 12.25
N SER A 179 24.17 -1.50 11.21
CA SER A 179 25.18 -1.11 10.23
C SER A 179 25.58 0.35 10.48
N THR A 180 26.29 0.61 11.58
CA THR A 180 26.91 1.93 11.82
C THR A 180 28.19 1.89 12.67
N LEU A 181 28.82 0.73 12.91
CA LEU A 181 29.97 0.68 13.83
C LEU A 181 31.08 -0.31 13.45
N LEU A 182 31.41 -0.41 12.15
CA LEU A 182 32.52 -1.25 11.70
C LEU A 182 33.35 -0.66 10.55
N LEU A 183 33.26 0.66 10.31
CA LEU A 183 34.10 1.38 9.34
C LEU A 183 35.17 2.29 9.98
N SER A 184 35.25 2.38 11.31
CA SER A 184 36.25 3.22 12.00
C SER A 184 37.48 2.47 12.53
N LYS A 185 37.61 1.16 12.30
CA LYS A 185 38.75 0.35 12.83
C LYS A 185 39.71 -0.23 11.79
N LEU A 186 39.61 0.17 10.53
CA LEU A 186 40.46 -0.37 9.44
C LEU A 186 41.45 0.62 8.81
N ILE A 187 41.66 1.82 9.39
CA ILE A 187 42.59 2.83 8.81
C ILE A 187 43.84 3.11 9.67
N THR A 188 43.99 2.58 10.88
CA THR A 188 45.21 2.81 11.68
C THR A 188 45.81 1.52 12.22
N LYS A 189 46.50 0.78 11.35
CA LYS A 189 47.69 -0.02 11.69
C LYS A 189 48.57 -0.16 10.45
N LYS A 190 49.40 0.85 10.24
CA LYS A 190 50.73 0.71 9.63
C LYS A 190 51.67 1.61 10.41
#